data_AF-A0A0F6TR69-F1
#
_entry.id   AF-A0A0F6TR69-F1
#
_cell.length_a   1.000
_cell.length_b   1.000
_cell.length_c   1.000
_cell.angle_alpha   90.00
_cell.angle_beta   90.00
_cell.angle_gamma   90.00
#
_symmetry.space_group_name_H-M   'P 1'
#
loop_
_entity.id
_entity.type
_entity.pdbx_description
1 polymer ?
#
loop_
_entity_poly.entity_id
_entity_poly.type
_entity_poly.pdbx_seq_one_letter_code
_entity_poly.pdbx_strand_id
1 'polypeptide(L)'
;MKLLGLFAGTALLAMSVTAQAEDKGTESAQAQQAAGMEAMMMQMMKQQMAKACEDKEMLSCMEVTQAECNEMMDGILNKCMAPNFSQLMAAQGMSEEERDALNTEMENCANGISEKHGIDPEKAKSCSPNQQ
;
A
#
# COMPACT_ATOMS: atom_id res chain seq x y z
N MET A 1 6.76 49.32 57.60
CA MET A 1 6.99 47.92 58.04
C MET A 1 7.35 47.07 56.82
N LYS A 2 8.28 46.12 57.00
CA LYS A 2 8.75 45.06 56.07
C LYS A 2 7.59 44.37 55.32
N LEU A 3 7.61 44.24 53.98
CA LEU A 3 8.21 43.20 53.11
C LEU A 3 7.51 41.82 53.14
N LEU A 4 7.35 41.25 51.93
CA LEU A 4 7.00 39.87 51.50
C LEU A 4 5.58 39.74 50.90
N GLY A 5 5.34 39.27 49.67
CA GLY A 5 6.18 38.66 48.63
C GLY A 5 5.64 39.03 47.24
N LEU A 6 6.51 39.34 46.28
CA LEU A 6 7.18 38.43 45.32
C LEU A 6 6.26 37.99 44.17
N PHE A 7 6.62 38.49 42.99
CA PHE A 7 6.09 38.26 41.65
C PHE A 7 6.14 36.78 41.23
N ALA A 8 5.21 36.39 40.34
CA ALA A 8 5.47 35.86 39.00
C ALA A 8 4.38 34.86 38.55
N GLY A 9 4.02 34.91 37.27
CA GLY A 9 3.36 33.81 36.57
C GLY A 9 2.03 34.22 35.90
N THR A 10 2.08 35.04 34.84
CA THR A 10 1.91 34.59 33.44
C THR A 10 0.55 33.94 33.12
N ALA A 11 -0.24 34.71 32.36
CA ALA A 11 -0.95 34.27 31.17
C ALA A 11 -1.80 32.99 31.26
N LEU A 12 -3.08 33.17 31.52
CA LEU A 12 -4.14 32.34 30.94
C LEU A 12 -5.15 33.29 30.30
N LEU A 13 -4.75 33.88 29.17
CA LEU A 13 -5.72 34.47 28.25
C LEU A 13 -6.56 33.32 27.71
N ALA A 14 -7.83 33.35 28.09
CA ALA A 14 -8.88 32.50 27.60
C ALA A 14 -8.77 32.34 26.08
N MET A 15 -8.39 31.14 25.64
CA MET A 15 -8.72 30.71 24.29
C MET A 15 -10.24 30.58 24.27
N SER A 16 -10.88 31.61 23.73
CA SER A 16 -12.24 31.62 23.25
C SER A 16 -12.47 30.37 22.43
N VAL A 17 -13.19 29.41 23.01
CA VAL A 17 -13.80 28.29 22.31
C VAL A 17 -14.78 28.91 21.32
N THR A 18 -14.34 29.12 20.08
CA THR A 18 -15.26 29.37 18.98
C THR A 18 -15.97 28.06 18.71
N ALA A 19 -17.22 28.01 19.16
CA ALA A 19 -18.22 27.14 18.61
C ALA A 19 -18.36 27.43 17.10
N GLN A 20 -17.72 26.61 16.28
CA GLN A 20 -17.95 26.45 14.84
C GLN A 20 -17.85 24.94 14.59
N ALA A 21 -18.97 24.22 14.52
CA ALA A 21 -19.61 23.88 13.26
C ALA A 21 -18.58 23.41 12.22
N GLU A 22 -18.36 22.08 12.12
CA GLU A 22 -18.07 21.31 10.89
C GLU A 22 -17.68 19.86 11.24
N ASP A 23 -18.69 19.05 11.54
CA ASP A 23 -18.63 17.58 11.71
C ASP A 23 -18.42 16.84 10.36
N LYS A 24 -17.69 17.43 9.42
CA LYS A 24 -17.37 16.83 8.09
C LYS A 24 -15.93 17.06 7.62
N GLY A 25 -15.13 17.88 8.32
CA GLY A 25 -13.74 18.15 7.95
C GLY A 25 -12.75 17.09 8.43
N THR A 26 -12.96 16.53 9.62
CA THR A 26 -12.03 15.59 10.27
C THR A 26 -11.99 14.20 9.60
N GLU A 27 -13.12 13.69 9.11
CA GLU A 27 -13.15 12.45 8.31
C GLU A 27 -12.42 12.62 6.97
N SER A 28 -12.51 13.80 6.35
CA SER A 28 -11.86 14.07 5.05
C SER A 28 -10.34 14.12 5.16
N ALA A 29 -9.79 14.67 6.25
CA ALA A 29 -8.36 14.73 6.49
C ALA A 29 -7.75 13.34 6.79
N GLN A 30 -8.43 12.50 7.60
CA GLN A 30 -7.99 11.13 7.86
C GLN A 30 -8.12 10.23 6.63
N ALA A 31 -9.19 10.34 5.85
CA ALA A 31 -9.38 9.59 4.61
C ALA A 31 -8.34 10.00 3.54
N GLN A 32 -8.02 11.29 3.41
CA GLN A 32 -6.97 11.77 2.52
C GLN A 32 -5.57 11.29 2.96
N GLN A 33 -5.32 11.19 4.28
CA GLN A 33 -4.07 10.66 4.80
C GLN A 33 -3.92 9.15 4.57
N ALA A 34 -5.01 8.38 4.71
CA ALA A 34 -5.03 6.95 4.39
C ALA A 34 -4.82 6.69 2.89
N ALA A 35 -5.53 7.43 2.03
CA ALA A 35 -5.35 7.34 0.57
C ALA A 35 -3.94 7.75 0.12
N GLY A 36 -3.34 8.77 0.78
CA GLY A 36 -1.96 9.17 0.54
C GLY A 36 -0.94 8.11 0.97
N MET A 37 -1.21 7.38 2.06
CA MET A 37 -0.37 6.29 2.53
C MET A 37 -0.47 5.05 1.63
N GLU A 38 -1.67 4.72 1.16
CA GLU A 38 -1.90 3.69 0.14
C GLU A 38 -1.15 4.01 -1.16
N ALA A 39 -1.30 5.22 -1.69
CA ALA A 39 -0.61 5.64 -2.90
C ALA A 39 0.92 5.55 -2.75
N MET A 40 1.45 5.91 -1.58
CA MET A 40 2.88 5.78 -1.27
C MET A 40 3.34 4.31 -1.22
N MET A 41 2.59 3.43 -0.55
CA MET A 41 2.90 2.01 -0.48
C MET A 41 2.83 1.34 -1.86
N MET A 42 1.79 1.64 -2.64
CA MET A 42 1.64 1.17 -4.00
C MET A 42 2.78 1.66 -4.91
N GLN A 43 3.23 2.91 -4.73
CA GLN A 43 4.38 3.44 -5.46
C GLN A 43 5.69 2.72 -5.07
N MET A 44 5.89 2.41 -3.79
CA MET A 44 7.06 1.66 -3.33
C MET A 44 7.06 0.23 -3.89
N MET A 45 5.90 -0.45 -3.87
CA MET A 45 5.75 -1.77 -4.49
C MET A 45 6.02 -1.72 -6.00
N LYS A 46 5.49 -0.71 -6.70
CA LYS A 46 5.76 -0.49 -8.13
C LYS A 46 7.25 -0.36 -8.41
N GLN A 47 7.99 0.37 -7.58
CA GLN A 47 9.44 0.50 -7.74
C GLN A 47 10.17 -0.82 -7.48
N GLN A 48 9.76 -1.60 -6.48
CA GLN A 48 10.35 -2.92 -6.23
C GLN A 48 10.07 -3.90 -7.38
N MET A 49 8.85 -3.89 -7.91
CA MET A 49 8.47 -4.71 -9.07
C MET A 49 9.19 -4.28 -10.34
N ALA A 50 9.32 -2.97 -10.61
CA ALA A 50 10.08 -2.46 -11.74
C ALA A 50 11.55 -2.90 -11.67
N LYS A 51 12.14 -2.88 -10.46
CA LYS A 51 13.50 -3.39 -10.24
C LYS A 51 13.60 -4.90 -10.47
N ALA A 52 12.59 -5.68 -10.09
CA ALA A 52 12.53 -7.10 -10.45
C ALA A 52 12.51 -7.27 -11.98
N CYS A 53 11.76 -6.44 -12.71
CA CYS A 53 11.75 -6.41 -14.17
C CYS A 53 13.05 -5.86 -14.82
N GLU A 54 14.07 -5.48 -14.05
CA GLU A 54 15.42 -5.18 -14.58
C GLU A 54 16.33 -6.41 -14.55
N ASP A 55 15.92 -7.49 -13.88
CA ASP A 55 16.66 -8.74 -13.81
C ASP A 55 16.60 -9.49 -15.15
N LYS A 56 17.69 -9.38 -15.91
CA LYS A 56 17.80 -10.00 -17.23
C LYS A 56 17.78 -11.52 -17.19
N GLU A 57 18.24 -12.15 -16.10
CA GLU A 57 18.22 -13.61 -15.99
C GLU A 57 16.78 -14.11 -15.80
N MET A 58 16.02 -13.44 -14.93
CA MET A 58 14.60 -13.73 -14.72
C MET A 58 13.77 -13.47 -15.99
N LEU A 59 13.95 -12.31 -16.62
CA LEU A 59 13.28 -11.97 -17.88
C LEU A 59 13.59 -12.99 -19.00
N SER A 60 14.87 -13.37 -19.14
CA SER A 60 15.28 -14.35 -20.14
C SER A 60 14.71 -15.74 -19.86
N CYS A 61 14.64 -16.16 -18.59
CA CYS A 61 14.07 -17.44 -18.21
C CYS A 61 12.56 -17.49 -18.47
N MET A 62 11.87 -16.38 -18.20
CA MET A 62 10.43 -16.24 -18.44
C MET A 62 10.10 -15.98 -19.92
N GLU A 63 11.11 -15.73 -20.76
CA GLU A 63 11.00 -15.36 -22.17
C GLU A 63 10.14 -14.10 -22.38
N VAL A 64 10.28 -13.13 -21.48
CA VAL A 64 9.57 -11.86 -21.53
C VAL A 64 10.52 -10.68 -21.60
N THR A 65 10.06 -9.61 -22.24
CA THR A 65 10.78 -8.34 -22.26
C THR A 65 10.56 -7.58 -20.96
N GLN A 66 11.46 -6.63 -20.68
CA GLN A 66 11.29 -5.69 -19.58
C GLN A 66 9.97 -4.89 -19.70
N ALA A 67 9.55 -4.56 -20.92
CA ALA A 67 8.30 -3.84 -21.16
C ALA A 67 7.08 -4.70 -20.76
N GLU A 68 7.04 -5.95 -21.18
CA GLU A 68 5.96 -6.88 -20.83
C GLU A 68 5.91 -7.19 -19.33
N CYS A 69 7.08 -7.35 -18.70
CA CYS A 69 7.17 -7.51 -17.24
C CYS A 69 6.60 -6.28 -16.51
N ASN A 70 6.97 -5.08 -16.95
CA ASN A 70 6.45 -3.85 -16.34
C ASN A 70 4.94 -3.69 -16.55
N GLU A 71 4.41 -4.01 -17.73
CA GLU A 71 2.97 -3.97 -18.01
C GLU A 71 2.19 -4.99 -17.16
N MET A 72 2.72 -6.21 -17.03
CA MET A 72 2.15 -7.23 -16.16
C MET A 72 2.11 -6.77 -14.70
N MET A 73 3.23 -6.28 -14.17
CA MET A 73 3.33 -5.82 -12.79
C MET A 73 2.41 -4.63 -12.51
N ASP A 74 2.32 -3.68 -13.44
CA ASP A 74 1.38 -2.57 -13.34
C ASP A 74 -0.08 -3.06 -13.38
N GLY A 75 -0.37 -4.07 -14.20
CA GLY A 75 -1.65 -4.77 -14.19
C GLY A 75 -1.97 -5.38 -12.83
N ILE A 76 -1.06 -6.14 -12.24
CA ILE A 76 -1.25 -6.79 -10.93
C ILE A 76 -1.49 -5.74 -9.85
N LEU A 77 -0.71 -4.67 -9.83
CA LEU A 77 -0.86 -3.59 -8.87
C LEU A 77 -2.22 -2.91 -9.01
N ASN A 78 -2.59 -2.49 -10.21
CA ASN A 78 -3.79 -1.67 -10.42
C ASN A 78 -5.10 -2.48 -10.40
N LYS A 79 -5.06 -3.75 -10.82
CA LYS A 79 -6.27 -4.58 -10.98
C LYS A 79 -6.46 -5.60 -9.86
N CYS A 80 -5.39 -6.03 -9.20
CA CYS A 80 -5.46 -7.01 -8.11
C CYS A 80 -5.24 -6.35 -6.76
N MET A 81 -4.12 -5.64 -6.58
CA MET A 81 -3.74 -5.10 -5.27
C MET A 81 -4.54 -3.87 -4.88
N ALA A 82 -4.68 -2.87 -5.75
CA ALA A 82 -5.37 -1.61 -5.41
C ALA A 82 -6.82 -1.84 -4.94
N PRO A 83 -7.66 -2.65 -5.62
CA PRO A 83 -9.03 -2.91 -5.15
C PRO A 83 -9.10 -3.63 -3.79
N ASN A 84 -8.06 -4.41 -3.47
CA ASN A 84 -7.97 -5.25 -2.28
C ASN A 84 -7.04 -4.69 -1.20
N PHE A 85 -6.49 -3.48 -1.40
CA PHE A 85 -5.42 -2.94 -0.57
C PHE A 85 -5.84 -2.78 0.89
N SER A 86 -7.05 -2.29 1.12
CA SER A 86 -7.62 -2.14 2.47
C SER A 86 -7.76 -3.49 3.20
N GLN A 87 -8.17 -4.54 2.50
CA GLN A 87 -8.27 -5.90 3.05
C GLN A 87 -6.89 -6.49 3.32
N LEU A 88 -5.93 -6.28 2.42
CA LEU A 88 -4.54 -6.70 2.60
C LEU A 88 -3.90 -6.05 3.84
N MET A 89 -4.17 -4.76 4.06
CA MET A 89 -3.71 -4.05 5.27
C MET A 89 -4.40 -4.54 6.54
N ALA A 90 -5.64 -5.02 6.44
CA ALA A 90 -6.40 -5.58 7.54
C ALA A 90 -6.14 -7.08 7.78
N ALA A 91 -5.32 -7.74 6.96
CA ALA A 91 -5.12 -9.19 6.96
C ALA A 91 -4.64 -9.77 8.30
N GLN A 92 -3.99 -8.98 9.17
CA GLN A 92 -3.60 -9.43 10.52
C GLN A 92 -4.79 -9.58 11.48
N GLY A 93 -5.91 -8.92 11.20
CA GLY A 93 -7.15 -9.00 11.98
C GLY A 93 -8.24 -9.89 11.36
N MET A 94 -7.98 -10.44 10.16
CA MET A 94 -8.92 -11.32 9.45
C MET A 94 -8.89 -12.74 10.03
N SER A 95 -10.02 -13.44 9.94
CA SER A 95 -10.04 -14.89 10.17
C SER A 95 -9.24 -15.62 9.10
N GLU A 96 -8.86 -16.87 9.38
CA GLU A 96 -8.14 -17.72 8.42
C GLU A 96 -8.94 -17.89 7.12
N GLU A 97 -10.25 -18.10 7.22
CA GLU A 97 -11.14 -18.25 6.07
C GLU A 97 -11.20 -16.98 5.20
N GLU A 98 -11.31 -15.79 5.82
CA GLU A 98 -11.30 -14.53 5.09
C GLU A 98 -9.93 -14.27 4.42
N ARG A 99 -8.84 -14.62 5.11
CA ARG A 99 -7.49 -14.47 4.56
C ARG A 99 -7.26 -15.41 3.38
N ASP A 100 -7.75 -16.64 3.46
CA ASP A 100 -7.63 -17.62 2.38
C ASP A 100 -8.48 -17.24 1.17
N ALA A 101 -9.68 -16.68 1.39
CA ALA A 101 -10.49 -16.11 0.32
C ALA A 101 -9.78 -14.94 -0.38
N LEU A 102 -9.20 -14.01 0.40
CA LEU A 102 -8.42 -12.89 -0.14
C LEU A 102 -7.19 -13.37 -0.93
N ASN A 103 -6.46 -14.36 -0.41
CA ASN A 103 -5.31 -14.95 -1.10
C ASN A 103 -5.74 -15.60 -2.43
N THR A 104 -6.84 -16.34 -2.43
CA THR A 104 -7.38 -16.99 -3.63
C THR A 104 -7.80 -15.96 -4.68
N GLU A 105 -8.45 -14.87 -4.26
CA GLU A 105 -8.84 -13.78 -5.17
C GLU A 105 -7.62 -13.12 -5.80
N MET A 106 -6.60 -12.82 -4.98
CA MET A 106 -5.34 -12.23 -5.44
C MET A 106 -4.58 -13.12 -6.41
N GLU A 107 -4.49 -14.42 -6.11
CA GLU A 107 -3.85 -15.41 -6.98
C GLU A 107 -4.57 -15.55 -8.32
N ASN A 108 -5.90 -15.67 -8.29
CA ASN A 108 -6.72 -15.75 -9.52
C ASN A 108 -6.58 -14.50 -10.38
N CYS A 109 -6.57 -13.31 -9.75
CA CYS A 109 -6.38 -12.06 -10.47
C CYS A 109 -4.97 -11.97 -11.10
N ALA A 110 -3.93 -12.32 -10.35
CA ALA A 110 -2.56 -12.31 -10.85
C ALA A 110 -2.37 -13.30 -12.00
N ASN A 111 -2.88 -14.53 -11.88
CA ASN A 111 -2.82 -15.55 -12.92
C ASN A 111 -3.54 -15.08 -14.20
N GLY A 112 -4.74 -14.49 -14.07
CA GLY A 112 -5.47 -13.95 -15.22
C GLY A 112 -4.80 -12.75 -15.91
N ILE A 113 -3.86 -12.07 -15.24
CA ILE A 113 -3.02 -11.03 -15.86
C ILE A 113 -1.79 -11.66 -16.51
N SER A 114 -1.10 -12.57 -15.82
CA SER A 114 0.06 -13.30 -16.35
C SER A 114 -0.28 -14.03 -17.66
N GLU A 115 -1.42 -14.75 -17.71
CA GLU A 115 -1.89 -15.44 -18.92
C GLU A 115 -2.09 -14.49 -20.11
N LYS A 116 -2.58 -13.27 -19.88
CA LYS A 116 -2.78 -12.25 -20.94
C LYS A 116 -1.47 -11.74 -21.52
N HIS A 117 -0.39 -11.80 -20.74
CA HIS A 117 0.96 -11.45 -21.16
C HIS A 117 1.79 -12.67 -21.60
N GLY A 118 1.15 -13.84 -21.77
CA GLY A 118 1.81 -15.06 -22.23
C GLY A 118 2.77 -15.67 -21.21
N ILE A 119 2.68 -15.25 -19.95
CA ILE A 119 3.52 -15.76 -18.87
C ILE A 119 2.82 -16.94 -18.21
N ASP A 120 3.45 -18.11 -18.28
CA ASP A 120 3.06 -19.27 -17.52
C ASP A 120 3.49 -19.08 -16.04
N PRO A 121 2.55 -19.06 -15.08
CA PRO A 121 2.85 -18.93 -13.65
C PRO A 121 3.79 -20.03 -13.13
N GLU A 122 3.71 -21.25 -13.67
CA GLU A 122 4.57 -22.36 -13.27
C GLU A 122 6.00 -22.16 -13.78
N LYS A 123 6.15 -21.60 -14.99
CA LYS A 123 7.45 -21.20 -15.53
C LYS A 123 8.06 -20.06 -14.72
N ALA A 124 7.27 -19.05 -14.35
CA ALA A 124 7.72 -17.95 -13.50
C ALA A 124 8.27 -18.44 -12.15
N LYS A 125 7.62 -19.44 -11.52
CA LYS A 125 8.12 -20.08 -10.28
C LYS A 125 9.50 -20.72 -10.48
N SER A 126 9.73 -21.38 -11.61
CA SER A 126 11.03 -22.01 -11.93
C SER A 126 12.14 -21.00 -12.24
N CYS A 127 11.78 -19.76 -12.56
CA CYS A 127 12.70 -18.68 -12.91
C CYS A 127 13.06 -17.76 -11.74
N SER A 128 12.48 -17.98 -10.56
CA SER A 128 12.80 -17.18 -9.37
C SER A 128 14.18 -17.59 -8.81
N PRO A 129 15.11 -16.64 -8.57
CA PRO A 129 16.47 -16.94 -8.11
C PRO A 129 16.56 -17.58 -6.71
N ASN A 130 15.45 -17.64 -5.96
CA ASN A 130 15.36 -18.24 -4.62
C ASN A 130 14.95 -19.73 -4.61
N GLN A 131 15.10 -20.46 -5.71
CA GLN A 131 14.96 -21.93 -5.73
C GLN A 131 16.26 -22.68 -5.31
N GLN A 132 17.16 -22.02 -4.57
CA GLN A 132 18.34 -22.65 -3.95
C GLN A 132 18.29 -22.57 -2.42
#